data_AF-A0A399HGD3-F1
#
_entry.id   AF-A0A399HGD3-F1
#
_cell.length_a   1.000
_cell.length_b   1.000
_cell.length_c   1.000
_cell.angle_alpha   90.00
_cell.angle_beta   90.00
_cell.angle_gamma   90.00
#
_symmetry.space_group_name_H-M   'P 1'
#
loop_
_entity.id
_entity.type
_entity.pdbx_description
1 polymer ?
#
loop_
_entity_poly.entity_id
_entity_poly.type
_entity_poly.pdbx_seq_one_letter_code
_entity_poly.pdbx_strand_id
1 'polypeptide(L)' 'MSGIRCTQCGTTGLEPGFVEDLGQGARGYSRWIAGALERGVFGGAKRMGRPRWQIDAHRCPKCGHLEMFAVRPA' A
#
# COMPACT_ATOMS: atom_id res chain seq x y z
N MET A 1 9.27 12.54 5.01
CA MET A 1 10.11 11.81 4.01
C MET A 1 10.33 12.73 2.82
N SER A 2 11.29 13.64 2.91
CA SER A 2 11.71 14.50 1.80
C SER A 2 12.88 13.82 1.11
N GLY A 3 12.70 13.38 -0.13
CA GLY A 3 13.77 12.75 -0.93
C GLY A 3 13.45 11.38 -1.54
N ILE A 4 12.19 10.96 -1.61
CA ILE A 4 11.83 9.74 -2.34
C ILE A 4 12.18 9.94 -3.83
N ARG A 5 12.88 8.96 -4.39
CA ARG A 5 13.33 8.92 -5.77
C ARG A 5 12.67 7.74 -6.47
N CYS A 6 12.05 8.02 -7.61
CA CYS A 6 11.40 7.03 -8.44
C CYS A 6 12.38 5.90 -8.77
N THR A 7 12.11 4.70 -8.27
CA THR A 7 12.93 3.50 -8.51
C THR A 7 12.95 3.08 -9.98
N GLN A 8 11.95 3.51 -10.76
CA GLN A 8 11.88 3.23 -12.20
C GLN A 8 12.72 4.21 -13.04
N CYS A 9 12.56 5.52 -12.88
CA CYS A 9 13.15 6.53 -13.78
C CYS A 9 14.10 7.55 -13.11
N GLY A 10 14.25 7.45 -11.79
CA GLY A 10 15.16 8.29 -11.02
C GLY A 10 14.67 9.72 -10.72
N THR A 11 13.47 10.13 -11.15
CA THR A 11 12.89 11.43 -10.79
C THR A 11 12.70 11.56 -9.28
N THR A 12 13.02 12.74 -8.73
CA THR A 12 12.78 13.10 -7.32
C THR A 12 11.48 13.88 -7.17
N GLY A 13 10.95 13.94 -5.94
CA GLY A 13 9.75 14.76 -5.66
C GLY A 13 8.47 14.07 -6.12
N LEU A 14 8.30 12.80 -5.73
CA LEU A 14 7.09 12.05 -6.03
C LEU A 14 5.89 12.66 -5.28
N GLU A 15 4.73 12.63 -5.94
CA GLU A 15 3.46 13.16 -5.44
C GLU A 15 2.86 12.18 -4.41
N PRO A 16 2.59 12.60 -3.17
CA PRO A 16 1.97 11.72 -2.17
C PRO A 16 0.51 11.43 -2.52
N GLY A 17 0.06 10.23 -2.19
CA GLY A 17 -1.31 9.76 -2.36
C GLY A 17 -1.57 8.45 -1.60
N PHE A 18 -2.73 7.84 -1.83
CA PHE A 18 -3.09 6.54 -1.26
C PHE A 18 -3.93 5.74 -2.25
N VAL A 19 -3.96 4.42 -2.07
CA VAL A 19 -4.83 3.53 -2.85
C VAL A 19 -6.15 3.37 -2.08
N GLU A 20 -7.23 3.84 -2.68
CA GLU A 20 -8.58 3.69 -2.14
C GLU A 20 -9.01 2.22 -2.12
N ASP A 21 -9.70 1.81 -1.06
CA ASP A 21 -10.38 0.50 -0.95
C ASP A 21 -11.85 0.77 -0.65
N LEU A 22 -12.71 0.34 -1.57
CA LEU A 22 -14.17 0.47 -1.52
C LEU A 22 -14.88 -0.86 -1.21
N GLY A 23 -14.12 -1.90 -0.85
CA GLY A 23 -14.68 -3.19 -0.48
C GLY A 23 -15.60 -3.10 0.74
N GLN A 24 -16.50 -4.09 0.89
CA GLN A 24 -17.38 -4.18 2.05
C GLN A 24 -16.57 -4.18 3.36
N GLY A 25 -16.83 -3.20 4.24
CA GLY A 25 -16.10 -3.04 5.50
C GLY A 25 -14.69 -2.45 5.36
N ALA A 26 -14.36 -1.84 4.21
CA ALA A 26 -13.12 -1.10 4.02
C ALA A 26 -13.08 0.18 4.87
N ARG A 27 -11.87 0.69 5.09
CA ARG A 27 -11.62 1.94 5.83
C ARG A 27 -11.42 3.16 4.90
N GLY A 28 -11.68 3.00 3.60
CA GLY A 28 -11.37 4.00 2.58
C GLY A 28 -9.91 3.99 2.10
N TYR A 29 -9.07 3.06 2.60
CA TYR A 29 -7.69 2.89 2.17
C TYR A 29 -7.23 1.44 2.23
N SER A 30 -6.28 1.11 1.36
CA SER A 30 -5.66 -0.20 1.28
C SER A 30 -4.63 -0.46 2.39
N ARG A 31 -4.45 -1.72 2.76
CA ARG A 31 -3.54 -2.17 3.83
C ARG A 31 -2.65 -3.30 3.36
N TRP A 32 -1.39 -3.26 3.73
CA TRP A 32 -0.46 -4.37 3.57
C TRP A 32 -0.60 -5.32 4.76
N ILE A 33 -0.63 -6.62 4.50
CA ILE A 33 -0.76 -7.67 5.51
C ILE A 33 0.45 -8.59 5.38
N ALA A 34 1.13 -8.85 6.49
CA ALA A 34 2.35 -9.66 6.49
C ALA A 34 2.09 -11.11 6.05
N GLY A 35 3.06 -11.66 5.31
CA GLY A 35 3.07 -13.04 4.83
C GLY A 35 2.30 -13.24 3.52
N ALA A 36 2.44 -14.45 2.96
CA ALA A 36 1.73 -14.83 1.74
C ALA A 36 0.20 -14.84 1.93
N LEU A 37 -0.53 -14.62 0.84
CA LEU A 37 -1.99 -14.75 0.86
C LEU A 37 -2.40 -16.19 1.16
N GLU A 38 -3.04 -16.39 2.30
CA GLU A 38 -3.70 -17.65 2.66
C GLU A 38 -5.20 -17.42 2.74
N ARG A 39 -5.99 -18.40 2.29
CA ARG A 39 -7.44 -18.38 2.42
C ARG A 39 -7.90 -19.30 3.56
N GLY A 40 -8.94 -18.88 4.28
CA GLY A 40 -9.61 -19.70 5.28
C GLY A 40 -10.68 -20.60 4.66
N VAL A 41 -11.34 -21.40 5.51
CA VAL A 41 -12.40 -22.35 5.10
C VAL A 41 -13.57 -21.64 4.38
N PHE A 42 -13.85 -20.39 4.75
CA PHE A 42 -14.88 -19.56 4.11
C PHE A 42 -14.37 -18.74 2.91
N GLY A 43 -13.21 -19.08 2.34
CA GLY A 43 -12.65 -18.44 1.13
C GLY A 43 -12.00 -17.06 1.35
N GLY A 44 -12.27 -16.40 2.48
CA GLY A 44 -11.65 -15.10 2.82
C GLY A 44 -10.17 -15.20 3.19
N ALA A 45 -9.43 -14.11 2.99
CA ALA A 45 -8.02 -14.03 3.38
C ALA A 45 -7.85 -14.20 4.90
N LYS A 46 -6.88 -15.00 5.32
CA LYS A 46 -6.47 -15.11 6.73
C LYS A 46 -5.78 -13.82 7.16
N ARG A 47 -6.40 -13.12 8.11
CA ARG A 47 -5.94 -11.80 8.61
C ARG A 47 -5.69 -11.77 10.11
N MET A 48 -6.25 -12.73 10.85
CA MET A 48 -6.14 -12.76 12.31
C MET A 48 -4.70 -12.98 12.76
N GLY A 49 -4.24 -12.20 13.73
CA GLY A 49 -2.86 -12.28 14.27
C GLY A 49 -1.76 -11.74 13.34
N ARG A 50 -2.10 -11.23 12.15
CA ARG A 50 -1.11 -10.70 11.19
C ARG A 50 -0.96 -9.18 11.35
N PRO A 51 0.28 -8.64 11.42
CA PRO A 51 0.51 -7.21 11.35
C PRO A 51 -0.12 -6.58 10.11
N ARG A 52 -0.69 -5.39 10.28
CA ARG A 52 -1.40 -4.64 9.23
C ARG A 52 -0.84 -3.24 9.21
N TRP A 53 -0.49 -2.79 8.02
CA TRP A 53 0.15 -1.50 7.80
C TRP A 53 -0.63 -0.73 6.76
N GLN A 54 -0.80 0.56 6.94
CA GLN A 54 -1.43 1.39 5.91
C GLN A 54 -0.49 1.45 4.71
N ILE A 55 -1.05 1.35 3.50
CA ILE A 55 -0.28 1.59 2.28
C ILE A 55 -0.34 3.07 1.94
N ASP A 56 0.82 3.71 1.99
CA ASP A 56 1.06 5.02 1.38
C ASP A 56 1.54 4.85 -0.05
N ALA A 57 1.06 5.69 -0.96
CA ALA A 57 1.50 5.68 -2.35
C ALA A 57 2.22 6.99 -2.70
N HIS A 58 3.26 6.90 -3.52
CA HIS A 58 3.96 8.05 -4.09
C HIS A 58 4.01 7.89 -5.60
N ARG A 59 3.35 8.79 -6.34
CA ARG A 59 3.28 8.76 -7.80
C ARG A 59 4.40 9.59 -8.40
N CYS A 60 5.12 9.03 -9.36
CA CYS A 60 6.08 9.80 -10.13
C CYS A 60 5.37 10.67 -11.18
N PRO A 61 5.53 12.02 -11.14
CA PRO A 61 4.88 12.90 -12.11
C PRO A 61 5.44 12.73 -13.54
N LYS A 62 6.66 12.18 -13.68
CA LYS A 62 7.32 11.99 -14.98
C LYS A 62 6.88 10.72 -15.72
N CYS A 63 6.81 9.59 -15.02
CA CYS A 63 6.61 8.27 -15.64
C CYS A 63 5.36 7.53 -15.12
N GLY A 64 4.67 8.07 -14.13
CA GLY A 64 3.48 7.44 -13.54
C GLY A 64 3.76 6.25 -12.62
N HIS A 65 5.02 5.83 -12.43
CA HIS A 65 5.37 4.75 -11.50
C HIS A 65 4.87 5.06 -10.08
N LEU A 66 4.30 4.06 -9.43
CA LEU A 66 3.79 4.14 -8.06
C LEU A 66 4.70 3.37 -7.11
N GLU A 67 5.23 4.08 -6.12
CA GLU A 67 5.92 3.47 -5.00
C GLU A 67 4.95 3.32 -3.83
N MET A 68 4.91 2.12 -3.24
CA MET A 68 4.02 1.79 -2.14
C MET A 68 4.84 1.49 -0.88
N PHE A 69 4.46 2.12 0.23
CA PHE A 69 5.17 2.03 1.51
C PHE A 69 4.23 1.60 2.63
N ALA A 70 4.74 0.83 3.58
CA ALA A 70 4.00 0.26 4.70
C ALA A 70 4.68 0.61 6.03
N VAL A 71 4.83 1.91 6.34
CA VAL A 71 5.66 2.41 7.44
C VAL A 71 4.90 2.74 8.72
N ARG A 72 3.57 2.74 8.69
CA ARG A 72 2.72 2.94 9.88
C ARG A 72 1.65 1.85 10.05
N PRO A 73 1.34 1.43 11.29
CA PRO A 73 0.25 0.50 11.56
C PRO A 73 -1.11 1.01 11.05
N ALA A 74 -2.00 0.09 10.67
CA ALA A 74 -3.35 0.38 10.14
C ALA A 74 -4.51 0.17 11.12
#